data_AF-A0A8H6EZV7-F1
#
_entry.id   AF-A0A8H6EZV7-F1
#
_cell.length_a   1.000
_cell.length_b   1.000
_cell.length_c   1.000
_cell.angle_alpha   90.00
_cell.angle_beta   90.00
_cell.angle_gamma   90.00
#
_symmetry.space_group_name_H-M   'P 1'
#
loop_
_entity.id
_entity.type
_entity.pdbx_description
1 polymer ?
#
loop_
_entity_poly.entity_id
_entity_poly.type
_entity_poly.pdbx_seq_one_letter_code
_entity_poly.pdbx_strand_id
1 'polypeptide(L)'
;MTTDVAARGIDIPDVDLVIQIDPPTDPNVFLHRCGRTGRANKVGRAIVMLNDNCQEEDYIGFMEVKGIFLTKQDIPTSSATKNLHENFQIKLRQYMLEDRARHELAVKSYVGFIRYYSKHIASSIFRLATLDYLGIAKMYGLLRLPKMPETKYIDNSIMPTDGWLGEIIDMDKYSYADKLQEKIRLENLENDKLKKIQDAKRRKELKIKNEAWSSKSERKENKLDRKEKLKRKREAIEKQIMEEERLNDGGNKDEEDEVVEDWKDMVRKNKKKQKKNNSIQGSFDDL
;
A
#
# COMPACT_ATOMS: atom_id res chain seq x y z
N MET A 1 19.67 -20.90 18.61
CA MET A 1 19.03 -19.63 19.00
C MET A 1 17.69 -19.93 19.64
N THR A 2 17.35 -19.24 20.72
CA THR A 2 16.17 -19.55 21.53
C THR A 2 15.55 -18.24 22.06
N THR A 3 14.23 -18.22 22.24
CA THR A 3 13.49 -17.13 22.90
C THR A 3 13.22 -17.49 24.36
N ASP A 4 12.85 -16.53 25.20
CA ASP A 4 12.63 -16.76 26.64
C ASP A 4 11.59 -17.84 26.93
N VAL A 5 10.61 -18.03 26.04
CA VAL A 5 9.60 -19.09 26.17
C VAL A 5 10.23 -20.46 25.92
N ALA A 6 11.03 -20.58 24.87
CA ALA A 6 11.69 -21.83 24.50
C ALA A 6 12.85 -22.18 25.45
N ALA A 7 13.46 -21.21 26.12
CA ALA A 7 14.58 -21.43 27.04
C ALA A 7 14.18 -21.98 28.42
N ARG A 8 12.90 -21.94 28.79
CA ARG A 8 12.43 -22.44 30.10
C ARG A 8 12.47 -23.97 30.13
N GLY A 9 13.12 -24.53 31.16
CA GLY A 9 13.23 -25.98 31.35
C GLY A 9 14.29 -26.65 30.47
N ILE A 10 14.99 -25.89 29.62
CA ILE A 10 16.14 -26.38 28.89
C ILE A 10 17.39 -26.07 29.72
N ASP A 11 18.01 -27.13 30.23
CA ASP A 11 19.32 -27.05 30.87
C ASP A 11 20.39 -27.58 29.92
N ILE A 12 21.23 -26.69 29.43
CA ILE A 12 22.37 -27.06 28.58
C ILE A 12 23.61 -26.91 29.47
N PRO A 13 24.28 -28.02 29.82
CA PRO A 13 25.53 -27.93 30.57
C PRO A 13 26.59 -27.22 29.71
N ASP A 14 27.55 -26.57 30.37
CA ASP A 14 28.78 -26.07 29.73
C ASP A 14 28.58 -25.02 28.62
N VAL A 15 27.78 -23.99 28.91
CA VAL A 15 27.67 -22.82 28.01
C VAL A 15 28.82 -21.86 28.28
N ASP A 16 29.71 -21.68 27.30
CA ASP A 16 30.84 -20.74 27.40
C ASP A 16 30.45 -19.28 27.13
N LEU A 17 29.53 -19.07 26.18
CA LEU A 17 29.16 -17.75 25.68
C LEU A 17 27.65 -17.62 25.49
N VAL A 18 27.06 -16.60 26.10
CA VAL A 18 25.66 -16.19 25.89
C VAL A 18 25.65 -14.89 25.11
N ILE A 19 25.11 -14.92 23.88
CA ILE A 19 24.91 -13.73 23.06
C ILE A 19 23.45 -13.34 23.10
N GLN A 20 23.19 -12.11 23.54
CA GLN A 20 21.88 -11.46 23.50
C GLN A 20 21.90 -10.45 22.35
N ILE A 21 21.15 -10.77 21.29
CA ILE A 21 21.03 -9.90 20.10
C ILE A 21 20.31 -8.60 20.46
N ASP A 22 19.36 -8.68 21.39
CA ASP A 22 18.61 -7.53 21.89
C ASP A 22 18.53 -7.60 23.42
N PRO A 23 18.47 -6.44 24.10
CA PRO A 23 18.18 -6.41 25.53
C PRO A 23 16.81 -7.07 25.79
N PRO A 24 16.62 -7.72 26.95
CA PRO A 24 15.34 -8.29 27.34
C PRO A 24 14.30 -7.20 27.70
N THR A 25 13.01 -7.53 27.60
CA THR A 25 11.91 -6.65 28.03
C THR A 25 11.93 -6.32 29.50
N ASP A 26 12.28 -7.30 30.34
CA ASP A 26 12.53 -7.15 31.76
C ASP A 26 14.04 -7.29 32.05
N PRO A 27 14.68 -6.29 32.67
CA PRO A 27 16.07 -6.38 33.08
C PRO A 27 16.37 -7.52 34.05
N ASN A 28 15.40 -8.03 34.81
CA ASN A 28 15.62 -9.22 35.65
C ASN A 28 15.85 -10.48 34.81
N VAL A 29 15.22 -10.56 33.63
CA VAL A 29 15.43 -11.66 32.68
C VAL A 29 16.86 -11.66 32.14
N PHE A 30 17.50 -10.49 32.05
CA PHE A 30 18.92 -10.39 31.69
C PHE A 30 19.80 -11.25 32.59
N LEU A 31 19.62 -11.11 33.91
CA LEU A 31 20.40 -11.87 34.90
C LEU A 31 20.12 -13.38 34.78
N HIS A 32 18.86 -13.77 34.54
CA HIS A 32 18.49 -15.17 34.33
C HIS A 32 19.09 -15.78 33.04
N ARG A 33 19.29 -14.97 32.00
CA ARG A 33 19.98 -15.36 30.76
C ARG A 33 21.48 -15.49 30.98
N CYS A 34 22.11 -14.54 31.69
CA CYS A 34 23.52 -14.60 32.04
C CYS A 34 23.83 -15.80 32.95
N GLY A 35 22.93 -16.16 33.87
CA GLY A 35 23.05 -17.35 34.72
C GLY A 35 22.98 -18.70 33.98
N ARG A 36 22.92 -18.71 32.65
CA ARG A 36 23.09 -19.92 31.81
C ARG A 36 24.56 -20.26 31.59
N THR A 37 25.46 -19.29 31.66
CA THR A 37 26.91 -19.48 31.58
C THR A 37 27.56 -19.38 32.96
N GLY A 38 28.85 -19.72 33.06
CA GLY A 38 29.62 -19.54 34.30
C GLY A 38 29.22 -20.46 35.46
N ARG A 39 28.69 -21.65 35.15
CA ARG A 39 28.25 -22.63 36.18
C ARG A 39 29.40 -23.54 36.61
N ALA A 40 29.31 -24.08 37.82
CA ALA A 40 30.26 -25.06 38.36
C ALA A 40 31.75 -24.61 38.28
N ASN A 41 32.04 -23.38 38.73
CA ASN A 41 33.38 -22.75 38.70
C ASN A 41 34.01 -22.59 37.30
N LYS A 42 33.23 -22.75 36.22
CA LYS A 42 33.69 -22.41 34.87
C LYS A 42 33.59 -20.92 34.61
N VAL A 43 34.49 -20.40 33.80
CA VAL A 43 34.44 -19.01 33.34
C VAL A 43 33.44 -18.91 32.20
N GLY A 44 32.51 -17.96 32.30
CA GLY A 44 31.49 -17.71 31.30
C GLY A 44 31.50 -16.26 30.82
N ARG A 45 31.08 -16.01 29.58
CA ARG A 45 30.92 -14.65 29.05
C ARG A 45 29.48 -14.44 28.58
N ALA A 46 28.95 -13.24 28.86
CA ALA A 46 27.67 -12.80 28.33
C ALA A 46 27.87 -11.49 27.58
N ILE A 47 27.38 -11.43 26.35
CA ILE A 47 27.46 -10.25 25.48
C ILE A 47 26.04 -9.82 25.15
N VAL A 48 25.77 -8.53 25.26
CA VAL A 48 24.53 -7.91 24.80
C VAL A 48 24.88 -6.90 23.71
N MET A 49 24.14 -6.96 22.61
CA MET A 49 24.22 -5.97 21.56
C MET A 49 23.23 -4.84 21.87
N LEU A 50 23.72 -3.60 21.77
CA LEU A 50 22.94 -2.37 21.92
C LEU A 50 23.16 -1.52 20.67
N ASN A 51 22.17 -0.72 20.31
CA ASN A 51 22.25 0.19 19.17
C ASN A 51 22.90 1.52 19.57
N ASP A 52 24.08 1.81 19.02
CA ASP A 52 24.85 3.04 19.27
C ASP A 52 24.10 4.32 18.86
N ASN A 53 23.23 4.25 17.85
CA ASN A 53 22.52 5.42 17.31
C ASN A 53 21.23 5.77 18.09
N CYS A 54 20.94 5.07 19.18
CA CYS A 54 19.72 5.20 19.97
C CYS A 54 20.04 5.51 21.44
N GLN A 55 19.01 5.85 22.22
CA GLN A 55 19.14 6.07 23.67
C GLN A 55 19.40 4.76 24.47
N GLU A 56 19.84 3.69 23.80
CA GLU A 56 20.08 2.38 24.41
C GLU A 56 21.36 2.35 25.27
N GLU A 57 22.28 3.31 25.10
CA GLU A 57 23.45 3.44 25.96
C GLU A 57 23.08 3.68 27.43
N ASP A 58 21.96 4.36 27.69
CA ASP A 58 21.43 4.60 29.04
C ASP A 58 21.09 3.29 29.77
N TYR A 59 20.92 2.18 29.03
CA TYR A 59 20.74 0.85 29.61
C TYR A 59 21.96 0.43 30.46
N ILE A 60 23.17 0.87 30.10
CA ILE A 60 24.39 0.58 30.87
C ILE A 60 24.28 1.18 32.28
N GLY A 61 23.91 2.47 32.37
CA GLY A 61 23.71 3.15 33.65
C GLY A 61 22.56 2.55 34.46
N PHE A 62 21.48 2.14 33.80
CA PHE A 62 20.38 1.43 34.46
C PHE A 62 20.82 0.09 35.08
N MET A 63 21.68 -0.66 34.39
CA MET A 63 22.21 -1.93 34.88
C MET A 63 23.23 -1.73 36.01
N GLU A 64 24.00 -0.65 35.97
CA GLU A 64 24.93 -0.27 37.04
C GLU A 64 24.20 -0.02 38.37
N VAL A 65 23.05 0.67 38.34
CA VAL A 65 22.19 0.86 39.53
C VAL A 65 21.69 -0.48 40.10
N LYS A 66 21.50 -1.49 39.24
CA LYS A 66 21.15 -2.86 39.65
C LYS A 66 22.36 -3.69 40.13
N GLY A 67 23.56 -3.11 40.15
CA GLY A 67 24.80 -3.78 40.56
C GLY A 67 25.41 -4.67 39.48
N ILE A 68 25.04 -4.48 38.21
CA ILE A 68 25.60 -5.22 37.07
C ILE A 68 26.46 -4.25 36.25
N PHE A 69 27.78 -4.47 36.29
CA PHE A 69 28.73 -3.67 35.51
C PHE A 69 28.92 -4.26 34.12
N LEU A 70 28.59 -3.49 33.09
CA LEU A 70 28.80 -3.86 31.69
C LEU A 70 30.04 -3.15 31.16
N THR A 71 30.93 -3.90 30.51
CA THR A 71 32.11 -3.33 29.84
C THR A 71 31.88 -3.33 28.34
N LYS A 72 32.12 -2.18 27.69
CA LYS A 72 32.09 -2.10 26.23
C LYS A 72 33.17 -3.01 25.64
N GLN A 73 32.76 -3.90 24.75
CA GLN A 73 33.66 -4.76 24.02
C GLN A 73 33.74 -4.26 22.58
N ASP A 74 34.91 -3.78 22.18
CA ASP A 74 35.11 -3.39 20.79
C ASP A 74 35.16 -4.64 19.90
N ILE A 75 34.46 -4.56 18.77
CA ILE A 75 34.51 -5.58 17.74
C ILE A 75 35.79 -5.35 16.94
N PRO A 76 36.59 -6.39 16.66
CA PRO A 76 37.78 -6.25 15.82
C PRO A 76 37.38 -5.96 14.37
N THR A 77 37.15 -4.69 14.04
CA THR A 77 36.82 -4.22 12.69
C THR A 77 38.13 -4.13 11.88
N SER A 78 38.58 -5.24 11.29
CA SER A 78 39.64 -5.18 10.26
C SER A 78 39.14 -4.44 9.02
N SER A 79 40.00 -3.73 8.29
CA SER A 79 39.66 -2.98 7.05
C SER A 79 38.87 -3.78 6.00
N ALA A 80 38.94 -5.13 6.03
CA ALA A 80 38.14 -6.02 5.19
C ALA A 80 36.63 -6.03 5.50
N THR A 81 36.20 -5.51 6.66
CA THR A 81 34.80 -5.50 7.10
C THR A 81 34.00 -4.26 6.68
N LYS A 82 34.66 -3.21 6.13
CA LYS A 82 33.99 -1.96 5.72
C LYS A 82 32.85 -2.20 4.72
N ASN A 83 33.02 -3.14 3.80
CA ASN A 83 32.01 -3.48 2.79
C ASN A 83 31.24 -4.76 3.13
N LEU A 84 31.45 -5.35 4.31
CA LEU A 84 30.76 -6.58 4.71
C LEU A 84 29.24 -6.35 4.79
N HIS A 85 28.83 -5.22 5.35
CA HIS A 85 27.42 -4.86 5.49
C HIS A 85 26.73 -4.72 4.14
N GLU A 86 27.35 -4.01 3.19
CA GLU A 86 26.81 -3.82 1.84
C GLU A 86 26.76 -5.14 1.07
N ASN A 87 27.84 -5.93 1.11
CA ASN A 87 27.88 -7.25 0.47
C ASN A 87 26.85 -8.21 1.06
N PHE A 88 26.66 -8.18 2.38
CA PHE A 88 25.64 -8.98 3.06
C PHE A 88 24.24 -8.52 2.66
N GLN A 89 23.98 -7.21 2.59
CA GLN A 89 22.69 -6.67 2.15
C GLN A 89 22.36 -7.08 0.71
N ILE A 90 23.34 -7.05 -0.20
CA ILE A 90 23.15 -7.50 -1.60
C ILE A 90 22.80 -8.99 -1.64
N LYS A 91 23.57 -9.83 -0.92
CA LYS A 91 23.31 -11.28 -0.84
C LYS A 91 21.96 -11.58 -0.20
N LEU A 92 21.62 -10.88 0.89
CA LEU A 92 20.34 -11.03 1.58
C LEU A 92 19.18 -10.62 0.66
N ARG A 93 19.34 -9.53 -0.10
CA ARG A 93 18.34 -9.10 -1.09
C ARG A 93 18.14 -10.16 -2.17
N GLN A 94 19.23 -10.70 -2.74
CA GLN A 94 19.15 -11.80 -3.71
C GLN A 94 18.41 -13.02 -3.13
N TYR A 95 18.77 -13.40 -1.89
CA TYR A 95 18.11 -14.50 -1.17
C TYR A 95 16.62 -14.26 -0.92
N MET A 96 16.21 -13.01 -0.66
CA MET A 96 14.79 -12.67 -0.54
C MET A 96 14.08 -12.75 -1.89
N LEU A 97 14.70 -12.28 -2.98
CA LEU A 97 14.09 -12.29 -4.32
C LEU A 97 13.81 -13.67 -4.90
N GLU A 98 14.48 -14.72 -4.39
CA GLU A 98 14.20 -16.09 -4.80
C GLU A 98 12.81 -16.59 -4.38
N ASP A 99 12.30 -16.16 -3.22
CA ASP A 99 11.03 -16.68 -2.70
C ASP A 99 10.26 -15.63 -1.89
N ARG A 100 9.02 -15.39 -2.34
CA ARG A 100 8.08 -14.48 -1.68
C ARG A 100 7.72 -14.86 -0.26
N ALA A 101 7.71 -16.15 0.09
CA ALA A 101 7.39 -16.55 1.46
C ALA A 101 8.43 -15.99 2.45
N ARG A 102 9.69 -15.91 2.04
CA ARG A 102 10.78 -15.33 2.84
C ARG A 102 10.54 -13.85 3.09
N HIS A 103 10.16 -13.10 2.05
CA HIS A 103 9.84 -11.68 2.19
C HIS A 103 8.64 -11.46 3.13
N GLU A 104 7.57 -12.24 3.01
CA GLU A 104 6.41 -12.11 3.89
C GLU A 104 6.72 -12.49 5.34
N LEU A 105 7.57 -13.50 5.54
CA LEU A 105 8.07 -13.85 6.86
C LEU A 105 8.93 -12.72 7.44
N ALA A 106 9.78 -12.08 6.63
CA ALA A 106 10.57 -10.92 7.05
C ALA A 106 9.67 -9.75 7.47
N VAL A 107 8.62 -9.44 6.70
CA VAL A 107 7.62 -8.41 7.07
C VAL A 107 6.95 -8.73 8.40
N LYS A 108 6.49 -9.98 8.59
CA LYS A 108 5.88 -10.42 9.85
C LYS A 108 6.86 -10.31 11.02
N SER A 109 8.12 -10.69 10.80
CA SER A 109 9.18 -10.67 11.80
C SER A 109 9.53 -9.25 12.23
N TYR A 110 9.65 -8.33 11.27
CA TYR A 110 9.89 -6.90 11.52
C TYR A 110 8.76 -6.25 12.34
N VAL A 111 7.50 -6.47 11.96
CA VAL A 111 6.35 -5.96 12.73
C VAL A 111 6.32 -6.60 14.12
N GLY A 112 6.66 -7.89 14.23
CA GLY A 112 6.81 -8.58 15.50
C GLY A 112 7.88 -7.95 16.41
N PHE A 113 9.03 -7.59 15.83
CA PHE A 113 10.14 -6.95 16.52
C PHE A 113 9.75 -5.58 17.08
N ILE A 114 9.13 -4.72 16.27
CA ILE A 114 8.70 -3.38 16.74
C ILE A 114 7.67 -3.49 17.86
N ARG A 115 6.76 -4.46 17.77
CA ARG A 115 5.80 -4.75 18.86
C ARG A 115 6.48 -5.29 20.10
N TYR A 116 7.55 -6.07 19.95
CA TYR A 116 8.39 -6.52 21.06
C TYR A 116 9.10 -5.33 21.72
N TYR A 117 9.68 -4.45 20.93
CA TYR A 117 10.38 -3.25 21.41
C TYR A 117 9.44 -2.30 22.16
N SER A 118 8.20 -2.17 21.69
CA SER A 118 7.15 -1.39 22.38
C SER A 118 6.81 -1.94 23.80
N LYS A 119 7.12 -3.20 24.09
CA LYS A 119 6.79 -3.87 25.36
C LYS A 119 7.93 -3.83 26.40
N HIS A 120 9.02 -3.12 26.16
CA HIS A 120 10.06 -2.95 27.17
C HIS A 120 9.51 -2.23 28.41
N ILE A 121 9.87 -2.73 29.60
CA ILE A 121 9.46 -2.11 30.87
C ILE A 121 10.12 -0.73 31.03
N ALA A 122 11.38 -0.61 30.60
CA ALA A 122 12.14 0.63 30.62
C ALA A 122 11.81 1.51 29.39
N SER A 123 10.55 1.96 29.30
CA SER A 123 10.07 2.78 28.18
C SER A 123 10.78 4.12 28.02
N SER A 124 11.43 4.62 29.08
CA SER A 124 12.24 5.84 29.06
C SER A 124 13.54 5.69 28.26
N ILE A 125 14.12 4.49 28.27
CA ILE A 125 15.36 4.11 27.57
C ILE A 125 14.99 3.63 26.16
N PHE A 126 14.07 2.67 26.08
CA PHE A 126 13.62 2.06 24.82
C PHE A 126 12.44 2.82 24.21
N ARG A 127 12.72 4.00 23.65
CA ARG A 127 11.70 4.83 22.99
C ARG A 127 11.54 4.45 21.53
N LEU A 128 10.29 4.28 21.09
CA LEU A 128 9.96 4.07 19.68
C LEU A 128 10.35 5.26 18.79
N ALA A 129 10.27 6.48 19.33
CA ALA A 129 10.56 7.69 18.56
C ALA A 129 12.03 7.81 18.13
N THR A 130 12.96 7.22 18.87
CA THR A 130 14.40 7.30 18.60
C THR A 130 14.93 6.07 17.86
N LEU A 131 14.08 5.08 17.59
CA LEU A 131 14.48 3.81 16.99
C LEU A 131 14.80 3.98 15.50
N ASP A 132 15.93 3.43 15.04
CA ASP A 132 16.27 3.41 13.61
C ASP A 132 15.47 2.36 12.83
N TYR A 133 14.25 2.74 12.45
CA TYR A 133 13.36 1.89 11.66
C TYR A 133 13.94 1.44 10.32
N LEU A 134 14.80 2.26 9.68
CA LEU A 134 15.36 1.96 8.37
C LEU A 134 16.52 0.98 8.46
N GLY A 135 17.42 1.18 9.43
CA GLY A 135 18.51 0.24 9.73
C GLY A 135 17.97 -1.14 10.07
N ILE A 136 16.96 -1.20 10.94
CA ILE A 136 16.30 -2.46 11.30
C ILE A 136 15.61 -3.07 10.08
N ALA A 137 14.94 -2.27 9.24
CA ALA A 137 14.30 -2.80 8.05
C ALA A 137 15.29 -3.41 7.05
N LYS A 138 16.46 -2.78 6.88
CA LYS A 138 17.57 -3.32 6.09
C LYS A 138 18.14 -4.60 6.71
N MET A 139 18.25 -4.67 8.04
CA MET A 139 18.71 -5.87 8.76
C MET A 139 17.79 -7.08 8.51
N TYR A 140 16.46 -6.87 8.50
CA TYR A 140 15.49 -7.92 8.16
C TYR A 140 15.41 -8.23 6.65
N GLY A 141 16.13 -7.48 5.80
CA GLY A 141 16.13 -7.69 4.34
C GLY A 141 14.83 -7.28 3.67
N LEU A 142 14.12 -6.29 4.22
CA LEU A 142 12.87 -5.81 3.65
C LEU A 142 13.09 -5.11 2.30
N LEU A 143 12.29 -5.48 1.30
CA LEU A 143 12.25 -4.79 0.01
C LEU A 143 11.46 -3.47 0.10
N ARG A 144 10.42 -3.45 0.94
CA ARG A 144 9.53 -2.31 1.14
C ARG A 144 9.12 -2.25 2.61
N LEU A 145 9.01 -1.04 3.15
CA LEU A 145 8.48 -0.81 4.49
C LEU A 145 6.99 -1.18 4.58
N PRO A 146 6.58 -1.94 5.59
CA PRO A 146 5.18 -2.19 5.85
C PRO A 146 4.49 -0.93 6.39
N LYS A 147 3.20 -0.78 6.08
CA LYS A 147 2.36 0.29 6.64
C LYS A 147 1.96 -0.10 8.06
N MET A 148 2.40 0.67 9.05
CA MET A 148 2.12 0.44 10.47
C MET A 148 1.91 1.78 11.20
N PRO A 149 1.18 1.81 12.33
CA PRO A 149 0.96 3.06 13.07
C PRO A 149 2.28 3.68 13.59
N GLU A 150 3.29 2.85 13.87
CA GLU A 150 4.61 3.26 14.33
C GLU A 150 5.45 3.93 13.22
N THR A 151 5.05 3.84 11.94
CA THR A 151 5.68 4.57 10.83
C THR A 151 5.57 6.09 11.03
N LYS A 152 4.65 6.57 11.89
CA LYS A 152 4.52 7.98 12.25
C LYS A 152 5.80 8.59 12.84
N TYR A 153 6.62 7.77 13.50
CA TYR A 153 7.86 8.24 14.14
C TYR A 153 9.00 8.44 13.15
N ILE A 154 8.84 8.02 11.89
CA ILE A 154 9.83 8.23 10.84
C ILE A 154 9.62 9.62 10.26
N ASP A 155 10.67 10.45 10.27
CA ASP A 155 10.62 11.75 9.62
C ASP A 155 10.42 11.59 8.12
N ASN A 156 9.50 12.41 7.56
CA ASN A 156 9.16 12.38 6.13
C ASN A 156 10.37 12.67 5.22
N SER A 157 11.41 13.33 5.73
CA SER A 157 12.65 13.61 5.00
C SER A 157 13.54 12.37 4.80
N ILE A 158 13.45 11.40 5.72
CA ILE A 158 14.27 10.17 5.73
C ILE A 158 13.50 9.02 5.07
N MET A 159 12.17 9.14 4.95
CA MET A 159 11.33 8.11 4.37
C MET A 159 11.64 7.94 2.86
N PRO A 160 11.96 6.72 2.40
CA PRO A 160 12.24 6.48 0.99
C PRO A 160 10.98 6.65 0.12
N THR A 161 11.18 6.97 -1.16
CA THR A 161 10.11 7.16 -2.14
C THR A 161 9.21 5.92 -2.22
N ASP A 162 7.91 6.10 -1.98
CA ASP A 162 6.88 5.04 -1.93
C ASP A 162 7.17 3.90 -0.89
N GLY A 163 8.14 4.12 0.02
CA GLY A 163 8.54 3.19 1.07
C GLY A 163 9.50 2.09 0.62
N TRP A 164 10.11 2.20 -0.56
CA TRP A 164 11.01 1.18 -1.10
C TRP A 164 12.43 1.28 -0.54
N LEU A 165 12.97 0.15 -0.11
CA LEU A 165 14.35 0.03 0.35
C LEU A 165 15.18 -0.50 -0.82
N GLY A 166 15.63 0.41 -1.69
CA GLY A 166 16.42 0.12 -2.89
C GLY A 166 15.59 0.11 -4.18
N GLU A 167 15.94 -0.79 -5.10
CA GLU A 167 15.28 -0.86 -6.41
C GLU A 167 13.80 -1.21 -6.29
N ILE A 168 12.98 -0.55 -7.10
CA ILE A 168 11.52 -0.74 -7.17
C ILE A 168 11.25 -2.05 -7.91
N ILE A 169 10.44 -2.91 -7.28
CA ILE A 169 10.10 -4.22 -7.82
C ILE A 169 8.59 -4.31 -8.01
N ASP A 170 8.16 -4.94 -9.10
CA ASP A 170 6.76 -5.22 -9.33
C ASP A 170 6.29 -6.41 -8.46
N MET A 171 5.58 -6.10 -7.38
CA MET A 171 5.09 -7.09 -6.40
C MET A 171 4.05 -8.05 -6.98
N ASP A 172 3.44 -7.73 -8.12
CA ASP A 172 2.46 -8.61 -8.76
C ASP A 172 3.14 -9.78 -9.49
N LYS A 173 4.36 -9.55 -10.01
CA LYS A 173 5.20 -10.54 -10.69
C LYS A 173 6.01 -11.43 -9.75
N TYR A 174 6.14 -11.02 -8.49
CA TYR A 174 6.89 -11.76 -7.48
C TYR A 174 6.08 -12.98 -7.00
N SER A 175 6.53 -14.18 -7.39
CA SER A 175 5.87 -15.47 -7.13
C SER A 175 6.45 -16.19 -5.92
N TYR A 176 5.67 -17.07 -5.31
CA TYR A 176 6.18 -18.04 -4.34
C TYR A 176 6.97 -19.16 -5.03
N ALA A 177 7.96 -19.71 -4.33
CA ALA A 177 8.64 -20.93 -4.79
C ALA A 177 7.70 -22.15 -4.76
N ASP A 178 6.75 -22.19 -3.80
CA ASP A 178 5.74 -23.24 -3.70
C ASP A 178 4.55 -22.97 -4.63
N LYS A 179 4.27 -23.94 -5.50
CA LYS A 179 3.19 -23.89 -6.51
C LYS A 179 1.79 -23.87 -5.88
N LEU A 180 1.59 -24.54 -4.74
CA LEU A 180 0.28 -24.57 -4.07
C LEU A 180 -0.06 -23.20 -3.50
N GLN A 181 0.91 -22.57 -2.84
CA GLN A 181 0.76 -21.24 -2.27
C GLN A 181 0.56 -20.17 -3.36
N GLU A 182 1.23 -20.32 -4.50
CA GLU A 182 1.06 -19.45 -5.65
C GLU A 182 -0.35 -19.54 -6.27
N LYS A 183 -0.94 -20.75 -6.35
CA LYS A 183 -2.31 -20.91 -6.82
C LYS A 183 -3.32 -20.20 -5.90
N ILE A 184 -3.17 -20.37 -4.58
CA ILE A 184 -3.99 -19.69 -3.58
C ILE A 184 -3.84 -18.17 -3.70
N ARG A 185 -2.61 -17.68 -3.95
CA ARG A 185 -2.34 -16.25 -4.17
C ARG A 185 -3.11 -15.71 -5.37
N LEU A 186 -3.04 -16.39 -6.51
CA LEU A 186 -3.71 -15.96 -7.74
C LEU A 186 -5.23 -15.91 -7.56
N GLU A 187 -5.80 -16.92 -6.90
CA GLU A 187 -7.23 -16.95 -6.55
C GLU A 187 -7.62 -15.79 -5.63
N ASN A 188 -6.82 -15.52 -4.58
CA ASN A 188 -7.04 -14.38 -3.69
C ASN A 188 -6.92 -13.04 -4.42
N LEU A 189 -5.96 -12.89 -5.32
CA LEU A 189 -5.76 -11.68 -6.11
C LEU A 189 -6.95 -11.42 -7.05
N GLU A 190 -7.49 -12.46 -7.66
CA GLU A 190 -8.69 -12.38 -8.49
C GLU A 190 -9.92 -12.01 -7.65
N ASN A 191 -10.10 -12.68 -6.51
CA ASN A 191 -11.17 -12.40 -5.56
C ASN A 191 -11.13 -10.95 -5.04
N ASP A 192 -9.94 -10.43 -4.75
CA ASP A 192 -9.77 -9.03 -4.30
C ASP A 192 -10.05 -8.02 -5.42
N LYS A 193 -9.66 -8.31 -6.66
CA LYS A 193 -10.03 -7.48 -7.83
C LYS A 193 -11.55 -7.45 -8.00
N LEU A 194 -12.21 -8.60 -7.90
CA LEU A 194 -13.67 -8.71 -7.98
C LEU A 194 -14.36 -7.95 -6.84
N LYS A 195 -13.89 -8.11 -5.59
CA LYS A 195 -14.40 -7.36 -4.44
C LYS A 195 -14.26 -5.85 -4.63
N LYS A 196 -13.11 -5.35 -5.09
CA LYS A 196 -12.91 -3.91 -5.36
C LYS A 196 -13.90 -3.39 -6.41
N ILE A 197 -14.17 -4.17 -7.46
CA ILE A 197 -15.16 -3.82 -8.49
C ILE A 197 -16.57 -3.77 -7.88
N GLN A 198 -16.93 -4.77 -7.08
CA GLN A 198 -18.24 -4.84 -6.41
C GLN A 198 -18.43 -3.70 -5.40
N ASP A 199 -17.41 -3.41 -4.58
CA ASP A 199 -17.44 -2.29 -3.63
C ASP A 199 -17.51 -0.95 -4.33
N ALA A 200 -16.83 -0.77 -5.46
CA ALA A 200 -16.94 0.44 -6.26
C ALA A 200 -18.35 0.61 -6.85
N LYS A 201 -18.97 -0.46 -7.34
CA LYS A 201 -20.38 -0.45 -7.78
C LYS A 201 -21.32 -0.12 -6.63
N ARG A 202 -21.16 -0.78 -5.48
CA ARG A 202 -21.96 -0.52 -4.27
C ARG A 202 -21.81 0.91 -3.77
N ARG A 203 -20.58 1.47 -3.77
CA ARG A 203 -20.35 2.88 -3.42
C ARG A 203 -21.03 3.84 -4.40
N LYS A 204 -21.03 3.53 -5.71
CA LYS A 204 -21.78 4.32 -6.71
C LYS A 204 -23.29 4.25 -6.46
N GLU A 205 -23.82 3.07 -6.18
CA GLU A 205 -25.25 2.88 -5.86
C GLU A 205 -25.67 3.60 -4.58
N LEU A 206 -24.87 3.50 -3.51
CA LEU A 206 -25.12 4.21 -2.26
C LEU A 206 -25.07 5.72 -2.45
N LYS A 207 -24.16 6.25 -3.27
CA LYS A 207 -24.14 7.68 -3.64
C LYS A 207 -25.43 8.11 -4.34
N ILE A 208 -26.00 7.28 -5.21
CA ILE A 208 -27.26 7.58 -5.90
C ILE A 208 -28.46 7.50 -4.92
N LYS A 209 -28.48 6.48 -4.04
CA LYS A 209 -29.55 6.31 -3.05
C LYS A 209 -29.55 7.46 -2.03
N ASN A 210 -28.38 7.76 -1.46
CA ASN A 210 -28.19 8.78 -0.43
C ASN A 210 -28.12 10.21 -0.99
N GLU A 211 -28.34 10.39 -2.29
CA GLU A 211 -28.45 11.71 -2.89
C GLU A 211 -29.69 12.44 -2.35
N ALA A 212 -29.49 13.66 -1.87
CA ALA A 212 -30.50 14.48 -1.23
C ALA A 212 -31.73 14.71 -2.12
N TRP A 213 -32.91 14.86 -1.50
CA TRP A 213 -34.16 15.06 -2.24
C TRP A 213 -34.14 16.33 -3.10
N SER A 214 -33.53 17.41 -2.60
CA SER A 214 -33.37 18.68 -3.33
C SER A 214 -32.61 18.50 -4.64
N SER A 215 -31.45 17.84 -4.60
CA SER A 215 -30.63 17.59 -5.79
C SER A 215 -31.26 16.58 -6.76
N LYS A 216 -32.11 15.66 -6.27
CA LYS A 216 -32.97 14.82 -7.13
C LYS A 216 -34.07 15.63 -7.83
N SER A 217 -34.66 16.62 -7.15
CA SER A 217 -35.67 17.51 -7.72
C SER A 217 -35.06 18.41 -8.79
N GLU A 218 -33.93 19.07 -8.49
CA GLU A 218 -33.19 19.90 -9.45
C GLU A 218 -32.74 19.11 -10.69
N ARG A 219 -32.35 17.84 -10.55
CA ARG A 219 -32.04 16.99 -11.71
C ARG A 219 -33.25 16.66 -12.56
N LYS A 220 -34.43 16.49 -11.96
CA LYS A 220 -35.68 16.27 -12.70
C LYS A 220 -36.10 17.54 -13.44
N GLU A 221 -36.01 18.68 -12.79
CA GLU A 221 -36.32 19.99 -13.34
C GLU A 221 -35.39 20.33 -14.51
N ASN A 222 -34.07 20.18 -14.34
CA ASN A 222 -33.09 20.34 -15.42
C ASN A 222 -33.30 19.35 -16.59
N LYS A 223 -33.81 18.14 -16.33
CA LYS A 223 -34.18 17.18 -17.40
C LYS A 223 -35.43 17.61 -18.14
N LEU A 224 -36.43 18.17 -17.45
CA LEU A 224 -37.64 18.72 -18.05
C LEU A 224 -37.30 19.94 -18.90
N ASP A 225 -36.48 20.86 -18.37
CA ASP A 225 -35.99 22.03 -19.11
C ASP A 225 -35.21 21.64 -20.36
N ARG A 226 -34.35 20.61 -20.28
CA ARG A 226 -33.65 20.09 -21.47
C ARG A 226 -34.63 19.53 -22.50
N LYS A 227 -35.67 18.80 -22.08
CA LYS A 227 -36.70 18.27 -22.98
C LYS A 227 -37.51 19.40 -23.61
N GLU A 228 -37.85 20.42 -22.84
CA GLU A 228 -38.63 21.56 -23.33
C GLU A 228 -37.82 22.42 -24.30
N LYS A 229 -36.53 22.66 -24.02
CA LYS A 229 -35.60 23.31 -24.97
C LYS A 229 -35.45 22.52 -26.27
N LEU A 230 -35.39 21.19 -26.19
CA LEU A 230 -35.36 20.33 -27.37
C LEU A 230 -36.69 20.39 -28.16
N LYS A 231 -37.82 20.45 -27.47
CA LYS A 231 -39.15 20.58 -28.10
C LYS A 231 -39.30 21.93 -28.80
N ARG A 232 -38.94 23.03 -28.14
CA ARG A 232 -38.93 24.38 -28.74
C ARG A 232 -38.01 24.48 -29.95
N LYS A 233 -36.81 23.88 -29.88
CA LYS A 233 -35.91 23.78 -31.04
C LYS A 233 -36.54 23.00 -32.19
N ARG A 234 -37.26 21.92 -31.90
CA ARG A 234 -37.94 21.12 -32.92
C ARG A 234 -39.10 21.88 -33.58
N GLU A 235 -39.92 22.56 -32.78
CA GLU A 235 -41.04 23.40 -33.27
C GLU A 235 -40.54 24.62 -34.06
N ALA A 236 -39.40 25.20 -33.69
CA ALA A 236 -38.78 26.29 -34.44
C ALA A 236 -38.26 25.82 -35.80
N ILE A 237 -37.64 24.65 -35.86
CA ILE A 237 -37.22 24.02 -37.13
C ILE A 237 -38.44 23.70 -37.99
N GLU A 238 -39.51 23.18 -37.39
CA GLU A 238 -40.76 22.88 -38.09
C GLU A 238 -41.42 24.13 -38.67
N LYS A 239 -41.44 25.24 -37.92
CA LYS A 239 -41.91 26.54 -38.42
C LYS A 239 -41.03 27.11 -39.52
N GLN A 240 -39.71 27.01 -39.40
CA GLN A 240 -38.79 27.45 -40.47
C GLN A 240 -39.00 26.67 -41.76
N ILE A 241 -39.20 25.35 -41.66
CA ILE A 241 -39.51 24.51 -42.82
C ILE A 241 -40.87 24.90 -43.42
N MET A 242 -41.89 25.14 -42.59
CA MET A 242 -43.22 25.55 -43.06
C MET A 242 -43.21 26.96 -43.70
N GLU A 243 -42.33 27.85 -43.24
CA GLU A 243 -42.14 29.20 -43.79
C GLU A 243 -41.32 29.17 -45.08
N GLU A 244 -40.30 28.32 -45.18
CA GLU A 244 -39.62 28.00 -46.45
C GLU A 244 -40.58 27.35 -47.47
N GLU A 245 -41.48 26.46 -47.05
CA GLU A 245 -42.53 25.90 -47.91
C GLU A 245 -43.52 26.99 -48.37
N ARG A 246 -43.96 27.91 -47.49
CA ARG A 246 -44.82 29.05 -47.88
C ARG A 246 -44.15 30.04 -48.82
N LEU A 247 -42.83 30.20 -48.73
CA LEU A 247 -42.05 31.04 -49.64
C LEU A 247 -41.81 30.35 -50.98
N ASN A 248 -41.76 29.01 -51.01
CA ASN A 248 -41.71 28.22 -52.25
C ASN A 248 -43.08 28.07 -52.94
N ASP A 249 -44.18 28.23 -52.22
CA ASP A 249 -45.56 28.14 -52.74
C ASP A 249 -46.03 29.43 -53.47
N GLY A 250 -45.09 30.34 -53.76
CA GLY A 250 -45.32 31.52 -54.61
C GLY A 250 -45.43 31.23 -56.11
N GLY A 251 -45.49 29.95 -56.53
CA GLY A 251 -45.54 29.55 -57.93
C GLY A 251 -46.43 28.33 -58.16
N ASN A 252 -47.57 28.59 -58.80
CA ASN A 252 -48.59 27.67 -59.33
C ASN A 252 -49.54 26.98 -58.33
N LYS A 253 -50.78 27.50 -58.32
CA LYS A 253 -52.00 26.71 -58.18
C LYS A 253 -52.05 25.69 -59.33
N ASP A 254 -52.10 24.41 -59.01
CA ASP A 254 -53.12 23.45 -59.43
C ASP A 254 -52.68 22.03 -59.00
N GLU A 255 -53.68 21.19 -58.67
CA GLU A 255 -53.61 19.76 -58.27
C GLU A 255 -53.56 19.45 -56.76
N GLU A 256 -54.75 19.44 -56.15
CA GLU A 256 -55.07 18.61 -54.99
C GLU A 256 -55.08 17.13 -55.43
N ASP A 257 -54.17 16.33 -54.88
CA ASP A 257 -54.43 15.06 -54.17
C ASP A 257 -53.16 14.19 -54.14
N GLU A 258 -52.89 13.55 -53.00
CA GLU A 258 -51.88 12.48 -52.78
C GLU A 258 -50.43 12.86 -52.37
N VAL A 259 -50.22 13.70 -51.33
CA VAL A 259 -48.85 13.85 -50.73
C VAL A 259 -48.84 13.95 -49.19
N VAL A 260 -49.64 13.15 -48.47
CA VAL A 260 -49.62 13.17 -46.99
C VAL A 260 -48.58 12.19 -46.40
N GLU A 261 -47.99 11.27 -47.18
CA GLU A 261 -47.01 10.29 -46.66
C GLU A 261 -45.51 10.64 -46.82
N ASP A 262 -45.12 11.63 -47.64
CA ASP A 262 -43.69 11.87 -47.94
C ASP A 262 -42.93 12.65 -46.85
N TRP A 263 -43.64 13.20 -45.87
CA TRP A 263 -43.06 14.08 -44.84
C TRP A 263 -42.15 13.35 -43.83
N LYS A 264 -42.50 12.10 -43.47
CA LYS A 264 -41.69 11.30 -42.52
C LYS A 264 -40.37 10.83 -43.12
N ASP A 265 -40.34 10.58 -44.43
CA ASP A 265 -39.12 10.10 -45.11
C ASP A 265 -38.19 11.24 -45.54
N MET A 266 -38.73 12.44 -45.79
CA MET A 266 -37.94 13.65 -46.02
C MET A 266 -37.16 14.07 -44.75
N VAL A 267 -37.80 14.02 -43.57
CA VAL A 267 -37.16 14.30 -42.27
C VAL A 267 -36.07 13.27 -41.93
N ARG A 268 -36.27 12.00 -42.30
CA ARG A 268 -35.25 10.94 -42.13
C ARG A 268 -34.05 11.13 -43.06
N LYS A 269 -34.26 11.57 -44.31
CA LYS A 269 -33.19 11.90 -45.27
C LYS A 269 -32.36 13.10 -44.79
N ASN A 270 -32.98 14.15 -44.25
CA ASN A 270 -32.24 15.30 -43.69
C ASN A 270 -31.46 14.95 -42.41
N LYS A 271 -31.98 14.06 -41.55
CA LYS A 271 -31.21 13.51 -40.41
C LYS A 271 -30.02 12.65 -40.85
N LYS A 272 -30.14 11.88 -41.93
CA LYS A 272 -29.02 11.11 -42.52
C LYS A 272 -27.96 12.02 -43.17
N LYS A 273 -28.37 13.10 -43.85
CA LYS A 273 -27.44 14.12 -44.40
C LYS A 273 -26.69 14.89 -43.30
N GLN A 274 -27.35 15.30 -42.22
CA GLN A 274 -26.68 15.93 -41.07
C GLN A 274 -25.72 14.98 -40.34
N LYS A 275 -26.04 13.68 -40.23
CA LYS A 275 -25.09 12.69 -39.70
C LYS A 275 -23.86 12.49 -40.59
N LYS A 276 -24.02 12.56 -41.92
CA LYS A 276 -22.89 12.51 -42.88
C LYS A 276 -22.00 13.77 -42.84
N ASN A 277 -22.58 14.94 -42.58
CA ASN A 277 -21.80 16.18 -42.39
C ASN A 277 -21.12 16.25 -41.02
N ASN A 278 -21.74 15.75 -39.94
CA ASN A 278 -21.09 15.65 -38.63
C ASN A 278 -20.04 14.54 -38.53
N SER A 279 -20.05 13.53 -39.41
CA SER A 279 -18.98 12.52 -39.49
C SER A 279 -17.70 13.02 -40.18
N ILE A 280 -17.73 14.20 -40.80
CA ILE A 280 -16.55 14.83 -41.43
C ILE A 280 -15.84 15.81 -40.47
N GLN A 281 -16.44 16.14 -39.33
CA GLN A 281 -15.90 17.16 -38.41
C GLN A 281 -15.96 16.70 -36.95
N GLY A 282 -15.30 15.58 -36.68
CA GLY A 282 -15.19 14.99 -35.36
C GLY A 282 -14.16 13.85 -35.30
N SER A 283 -12.96 14.06 -35.85
CA SER A 283 -11.78 13.32 -35.43
C SER A 283 -11.29 13.97 -34.14
N PHE A 284 -11.61 13.35 -33.01
CA PHE A 284 -10.92 13.55 -31.75
C PHE A 284 -10.22 12.22 -31.44
N ASP A 285 -9.16 11.97 -32.20
CA ASP A 285 -8.11 11.01 -31.88
C ASP A 285 -6.83 11.84 -31.76
N ASP A 286 -6.45 12.10 -30.51
CA ASP A 286 -5.08 11.96 -30.02
C ASP A 286 -5.07 12.32 -28.54
N LEU A 287 -5.33 11.26 -27.79
CA LEU A 287 -4.97 11.05 -26.40
C LEU A 287 -3.49 10.62 -26.37
#